data_AF-A0A4S2CDR9-F1
#
_entry.id   AF-A0A4S2CDR9-F1
#
_cell.length_a   1.000
_cell.length_b   1.000
_cell.length_c   1.000
_cell.angle_alpha   90.00
_cell.angle_beta   90.00
_cell.angle_gamma   90.00
#
_symmetry.space_group_name_H-M   'P 1'
#
loop_
_entity.id
_entity.type
_entity.pdbx_description
1 polymer ?
#
loop_
_entity_poly.entity_id
_entity_poly.type
_entity_poly.pdbx_seq_one_letter_code
_entity_poly.pdbx_strand_id
1 'polypeptide(L)'
;MNKNPFILIPLSLLRGMIYEKEAINDMYDIGIFCTSRKIDIIESNALKDFVYCIYRSIEELPDKLVQEYDKMDEFPYDEDYNGFENENFAPELEIEYLNDYSKENPSFYDQVLEWYRVRQVFYMLNLKTNTVKYTLNTVEKYKMRYDLGKCSFVLLNGEVMSNLYKLKDTMTADDRAMWAMYMGILSIIGDKDFAQTTSEMIKCRMFGAINQKELELLLKDETLKRVYDKYTTKRQYNKLLNIIQDRNMVTEIGLNRRTYVSTKMKNVDELVDAISAKRIDSERKRVRDEEKANARKKYYSLFQGNKKLKIG
;
A
#
# COMPACT_ATOMS: atom_id res chain seq x y z
N MET A 1 -5.26 -6.42 -20.29
CA MET A 1 -6.27 -6.24 -19.23
C MET A 1 -5.78 -5.15 -18.29
N ASN A 2 -6.30 -3.92 -18.40
CA ASN A 2 -6.04 -2.90 -17.39
C ASN A 2 -6.79 -3.30 -16.11
N LYS A 3 -6.12 -4.03 -15.22
CA LYS A 3 -6.52 -4.03 -13.82
C LYS A 3 -6.33 -2.59 -13.36
N ASN A 4 -7.39 -1.94 -12.89
CA ASN A 4 -7.25 -0.61 -12.30
C ASN A 4 -6.13 -0.68 -11.25
N PRO A 5 -5.09 0.16 -11.38
CA PRO A 5 -3.93 0.10 -10.50
C PRO A 5 -4.33 0.36 -9.07
N PHE A 6 -3.63 -0.23 -8.11
CA PHE A 6 -3.84 -0.01 -6.69
C PHE A 6 -2.74 0.87 -6.10
N ILE A 7 -3.07 1.55 -5.01
CA ILE A 7 -2.18 2.35 -4.20
C ILE A 7 -2.12 1.76 -2.80
N LEU A 8 -0.91 1.65 -2.26
CA LEU A 8 -0.61 1.18 -0.92
C LEU A 8 -0.53 2.35 0.06
N ILE A 9 -1.61 2.61 0.79
CA ILE A 9 -1.66 3.71 1.75
C ILE A 9 -1.23 3.20 3.14
N PRO A 10 -0.22 3.80 3.80
CA PRO A 10 0.09 3.48 5.18
C PRO A 10 -1.11 3.67 6.10
N LEU A 11 -1.44 2.64 6.87
CA LEU A 11 -2.57 2.64 7.81
C LEU A 11 -2.49 3.80 8.80
N SER A 12 -1.28 4.13 9.26
CA SER A 12 -1.01 5.23 10.18
C SER A 12 -1.51 6.60 9.68
N LEU A 13 -1.68 6.79 8.37
CA LEU A 13 -2.18 8.04 7.81
C LEU A 13 -3.69 8.22 7.91
N LEU A 14 -4.46 7.13 8.12
CA LEU A 14 -5.93 7.21 8.12
C LEU A 14 -6.49 8.15 9.18
N ARG A 15 -5.82 8.26 10.33
CA ARG A 15 -6.25 9.16 11.42
C ARG A 15 -6.30 10.62 10.97
N GLY A 16 -5.29 11.07 10.22
CA GLY A 16 -5.15 12.46 9.81
C GLY A 16 -6.34 12.89 8.96
N MET A 17 -6.75 12.04 8.01
CA MET A 17 -7.90 12.30 7.14
C MET A 17 -9.19 12.63 7.90
N ILE A 18 -9.42 12.06 9.09
CA ILE A 18 -10.68 12.27 9.80
C ILE A 18 -10.82 13.74 10.25
N TYR A 19 -9.74 14.39 10.66
CA TYR A 19 -9.77 15.76 11.21
C TYR A 19 -9.04 16.82 10.37
N GLU A 20 -8.11 16.42 9.50
CA GLU A 20 -7.37 17.28 8.57
C GLU A 20 -7.66 16.85 7.12
N LYS A 21 -8.21 17.76 6.30
CA LYS A 21 -8.51 17.43 4.90
C LYS A 21 -7.22 17.29 4.07
N GLU A 22 -6.18 18.03 4.45
CA GLU A 22 -4.87 18.06 3.82
C GLU A 22 -4.14 16.73 3.96
N ALA A 23 -4.46 15.91 4.97
CA ALA A 23 -3.90 14.58 5.14
C ALA A 23 -4.20 13.65 3.94
N ILE A 24 -5.23 13.95 3.13
CA ILE A 24 -5.49 13.22 1.87
C ILE A 24 -4.37 13.46 0.84
N ASN A 25 -3.71 14.63 0.86
CA ASN A 25 -2.54 14.90 0.01
C ASN A 25 -1.39 13.97 0.41
N ASP A 26 -1.07 13.94 1.70
CA ASP A 26 -0.01 13.09 2.25
C ASP A 26 -0.30 11.61 1.98
N MET A 27 -1.55 11.17 2.18
CA MET A 27 -1.97 9.81 1.83
C MET A 27 -1.74 9.47 0.37
N TYR A 28 -1.94 10.43 -0.54
CA TYR A 28 -1.76 10.18 -1.97
C TYR A 28 -0.29 10.11 -2.34
N ASP A 29 0.51 11.09 -1.92
CA ASP A 29 1.95 11.16 -2.19
C ASP A 29 2.70 9.97 -1.57
N ILE A 30 2.49 9.74 -0.26
CA ILE A 30 3.15 8.64 0.45
C ILE A 30 2.62 7.30 -0.08
N GLY A 31 1.33 7.22 -0.44
CA GLY A 31 0.75 6.04 -1.05
C GLY A 31 1.41 5.68 -2.38
N ILE A 32 1.62 6.66 -3.26
CA ILE A 32 2.35 6.51 -4.52
C ILE A 32 3.77 6.00 -4.25
N PHE A 33 4.47 6.62 -3.30
CA PHE A 33 5.82 6.20 -2.93
C PHE A 33 5.87 4.75 -2.41
N CYS A 34 5.00 4.38 -1.48
CA CYS A 34 4.94 3.02 -0.95
C CYS A 34 4.61 2.00 -2.04
N THR A 35 3.75 2.36 -3.00
CA THR A 35 3.43 1.55 -4.18
C THR A 35 4.67 1.36 -5.06
N SER A 36 5.48 2.41 -5.26
CA SER A 36 6.70 2.36 -6.07
C SER A 36 7.74 1.35 -5.57
N ARG A 37 7.68 1.00 -4.28
CA ARG A 37 8.55 0.01 -3.64
C ARG A 37 8.07 -1.43 -3.85
N LYS A 38 6.86 -1.64 -4.36
CA LYS A 38 6.23 -2.96 -4.52
C LYS A 38 5.94 -3.35 -5.97
N ILE A 39 6.02 -2.40 -6.91
CA ILE A 39 5.88 -2.70 -8.33
C ILE A 39 7.21 -3.19 -8.91
N ASP A 40 7.11 -4.06 -9.90
CA ASP A 40 8.22 -4.43 -10.77
C ASP A 40 8.48 -3.32 -11.77
N ILE A 41 9.76 -2.98 -11.96
CA ILE A 41 10.21 -1.97 -12.92
C ILE A 41 11.42 -2.49 -13.68
N ILE A 42 11.65 -1.95 -14.87
CA ILE A 42 12.86 -2.23 -15.66
C ILE A 42 13.92 -1.23 -15.20
N GLU A 43 14.71 -1.59 -14.19
CA GLU A 43 15.69 -0.68 -13.57
C GLU A 43 16.74 -0.16 -14.56
N SER A 44 17.07 -0.95 -15.60
CA SER A 44 17.99 -0.54 -16.66
C SER A 44 17.53 0.70 -17.44
N ASN A 45 16.24 1.05 -17.38
CA ASN A 45 15.71 2.25 -18.03
C ASN A 45 15.82 3.50 -17.16
N ALA A 46 16.25 3.40 -15.90
CA ALA A 46 16.28 4.53 -14.98
C ALA A 46 17.21 5.66 -15.46
N LEU A 47 18.44 5.32 -15.87
CA LEU A 47 19.39 6.28 -16.43
C LEU A 47 18.88 6.87 -17.75
N LYS A 48 18.28 6.04 -18.61
CA LYS A 48 17.69 6.51 -19.87
C LYS A 48 16.60 7.56 -19.64
N ASP A 49 15.67 7.32 -18.73
CA ASP A 49 14.61 8.27 -18.38
C ASP A 49 15.19 9.54 -17.72
N PHE A 50 16.25 9.39 -16.92
CA PHE A 50 16.95 10.52 -16.32
C PHE A 50 17.57 11.43 -17.39
N VAL A 51 18.30 10.85 -18.34
CA VAL A 51 18.88 11.58 -19.48
C VAL A 51 17.79 12.23 -20.32
N TYR A 52 16.69 11.54 -20.59
CA TYR A 52 15.53 12.14 -21.29
C TYR A 52 15.04 13.41 -20.58
N CYS A 53 14.94 13.37 -19.24
CA CYS A 53 14.52 14.53 -18.46
C CYS A 53 15.54 15.65 -18.51
N ILE A 54 16.84 15.39 -18.49
CA ILE A 54 17.87 16.42 -18.69
C ILE A 54 17.60 17.23 -19.97
N TYR A 55 17.30 16.54 -21.09
CA TYR A 55 17.06 17.22 -22.38
C TYR A 55 15.72 17.93 -22.50
N ARG A 56 14.65 17.38 -21.92
CA ARG A 56 13.27 17.77 -22.26
C ARG A 56 12.45 18.30 -21.09
N SER A 57 12.85 18.02 -19.86
CA SER A 57 11.98 18.13 -18.69
C SER A 57 12.78 18.21 -17.39
N ILE A 58 13.87 18.98 -17.37
CA ILE A 58 14.81 19.05 -16.24
C ILE A 58 14.11 19.54 -14.97
N GLU A 59 13.06 20.34 -15.13
CA GLU A 59 12.21 20.83 -14.05
C GLU A 59 11.38 19.75 -13.35
N GLU A 60 11.24 18.56 -13.96
CA GLU A 60 10.58 17.39 -13.35
C GLU A 60 11.52 16.61 -12.40
N LEU A 61 12.82 16.84 -12.50
CA LEU A 61 13.80 16.20 -11.63
C LEU A 61 13.75 16.78 -10.21
N PRO A 62 14.00 15.97 -9.17
CA PRO A 62 14.22 16.45 -7.82
C PRO A 62 15.47 17.33 -7.75
N ASP A 63 15.44 18.37 -6.91
CA ASP A 63 16.54 19.34 -6.77
C ASP A 63 17.89 18.67 -6.48
N LYS A 64 17.91 17.55 -5.72
CA LYS A 64 19.14 16.78 -5.44
C LYS A 64 19.74 16.17 -6.71
N LEU A 65 18.91 15.63 -7.60
CA LEU A 65 19.40 15.05 -8.86
C LEU A 65 19.89 16.13 -9.82
N VAL A 66 19.24 17.30 -9.83
CA VAL A 66 19.72 18.47 -10.58
C VAL A 66 21.08 18.93 -10.05
N GLN A 67 21.23 19.01 -8.72
CA GLN A 67 22.52 19.35 -8.09
C GLN A 67 23.63 18.33 -8.36
N GLU A 68 23.32 17.03 -8.47
CA GLU A 68 24.33 16.05 -8.88
C GLU A 68 24.70 16.21 -10.35
N TYR A 69 23.71 16.46 -11.22
CA TYR A 69 23.96 16.76 -12.64
C TYR A 69 24.83 18.01 -12.83
N ASP A 70 24.58 19.09 -12.09
CA ASP A 70 25.35 20.34 -12.18
C ASP A 70 26.84 20.18 -11.79
N LYS A 71 27.23 19.05 -11.18
CA LYS A 71 28.64 18.72 -10.86
C LYS A 71 29.33 17.90 -11.97
N MET A 72 28.59 17.46 -12.99
CA MET A 72 29.10 16.61 -14.07
C MET A 72 29.67 17.46 -15.20
N ASP A 73 30.86 18.03 -14.98
CA ASP A 73 31.51 18.94 -15.94
C ASP A 73 31.78 18.30 -17.32
N GLU A 74 31.93 16.97 -17.36
CA GLU A 74 32.24 16.20 -18.58
C GLU A 74 31.04 15.39 -19.12
N PHE A 75 29.81 15.72 -18.69
CA PHE A 75 28.63 15.01 -19.20
C PHE A 75 28.55 15.16 -20.73
N PRO A 76 28.48 14.05 -21.51
CA PRO A 76 28.52 14.09 -22.96
C PRO A 76 27.17 14.52 -23.54
N TYR A 77 26.78 15.77 -23.27
CA TYR A 77 25.54 16.36 -23.76
C TYR A 77 25.55 16.42 -25.29
N ASP A 78 24.60 15.73 -25.90
CA ASP A 78 24.30 15.72 -27.33
C ASP A 78 23.60 17.02 -27.74
N GLU A 79 24.41 18.03 -28.01
CA GLU A 79 23.95 19.36 -28.47
C GLU A 79 23.13 19.27 -29.78
N ASP A 80 23.44 18.29 -30.62
CA ASP A 80 22.82 18.11 -31.94
C ASP A 80 21.54 17.25 -31.89
N TYR A 81 21.20 16.68 -30.72
CA TYR A 81 20.07 15.78 -30.52
C TYR A 81 20.08 14.56 -31.46
N ASN A 82 21.26 14.10 -31.91
CA ASN A 82 21.44 12.92 -32.75
C ASN A 82 20.89 11.64 -32.10
N GLY A 83 20.86 11.56 -30.77
CA GLY A 83 20.24 10.47 -30.01
C GLY A 83 18.71 10.44 -30.09
N PHE A 84 18.07 11.44 -30.72
CA PHE A 84 16.63 11.49 -30.99
C PHE A 84 16.36 11.21 -32.48
N GLU A 85 16.48 9.95 -32.88
CA GLU A 85 16.14 9.51 -34.24
C GLU A 85 14.67 9.13 -34.37
N ASN A 86 13.88 9.94 -35.09
CA ASN A 86 12.44 9.71 -35.31
C ASN A 86 11.66 9.57 -33.98
N GLU A 87 11.15 8.37 -33.66
CA GLU A 87 10.44 8.04 -32.41
C GLU A 87 11.36 7.41 -31.34
N ASN A 88 12.64 7.17 -31.65
CA ASN A 88 13.56 6.45 -30.79
C ASN A 88 14.55 7.41 -30.10
N PHE A 89 14.69 7.24 -28.78
CA PHE A 89 15.70 7.91 -27.99
C PHE A 89 16.80 6.90 -27.58
N ALA A 90 18.04 7.15 -27.97
CA ALA A 90 19.18 6.24 -27.76
C ALA A 90 20.43 6.99 -27.23
N PRO A 91 20.42 7.44 -25.96
CA PRO A 91 21.54 8.19 -25.37
C PRO A 91 22.64 7.24 -24.84
N GLU A 92 23.30 6.51 -25.73
CA GLU A 92 24.26 5.46 -25.35
C GLU A 92 25.49 6.03 -24.60
N LEU A 93 26.04 7.15 -25.09
CA LEU A 93 27.21 7.80 -24.50
C LEU A 93 26.90 8.38 -23.11
N GLU A 94 25.75 9.02 -22.95
CA GLU A 94 25.31 9.57 -21.67
C GLU A 94 25.03 8.45 -20.67
N ILE A 95 24.44 7.35 -21.11
CA ILE A 95 24.21 6.18 -20.24
C ILE A 95 25.54 5.55 -19.80
N GLU A 96 26.52 5.42 -20.70
CA GLU A 96 27.86 4.92 -20.34
C GLU A 96 28.53 5.82 -19.30
N TYR A 97 28.54 7.14 -19.54
CA TYR A 97 29.06 8.12 -18.60
C TYR A 97 28.38 8.03 -17.22
N LEU A 98 27.05 7.99 -17.18
CA LEU A 98 26.29 7.92 -15.92
C LEU A 98 26.50 6.59 -15.20
N ASN A 99 26.76 5.49 -15.90
CA ASN A 99 27.12 4.21 -15.27
C ASN A 99 28.47 4.30 -14.58
N ASP A 100 29.46 4.94 -15.21
CA ASP A 100 30.77 5.15 -14.60
C ASP A 100 30.69 6.11 -13.41
N TYR A 101 29.99 7.23 -13.56
CA TYR A 101 29.70 8.15 -12.47
C TYR A 101 29.00 7.45 -11.29
N SER A 102 28.06 6.55 -11.58
CA SER A 102 27.33 5.77 -10.57
C SER A 102 28.22 4.79 -9.80
N LYS A 103 29.30 4.27 -10.41
CA LYS A 103 30.28 3.42 -9.71
C LYS A 103 31.07 4.21 -8.68
N GLU A 104 31.42 5.45 -8.99
CA GLU A 104 32.14 6.36 -8.10
C GLU A 104 31.22 7.01 -7.06
N ASN A 105 29.94 7.23 -7.43
CA ASN A 105 28.92 7.87 -6.60
C ASN A 105 27.67 6.98 -6.46
N PRO A 106 27.71 5.88 -5.69
CA PRO A 106 26.58 4.95 -5.59
C PRO A 106 25.26 5.60 -5.11
N SER A 107 25.35 6.64 -4.28
CA SER A 107 24.20 7.40 -3.80
C SER A 107 23.45 8.15 -4.91
N PHE A 108 24.10 8.48 -6.03
CA PHE A 108 23.44 9.08 -7.19
C PHE A 108 22.51 8.06 -7.85
N TYR A 109 23.01 6.85 -8.12
CA TYR A 109 22.21 5.80 -8.74
C TYR A 109 20.99 5.42 -7.89
N ASP A 110 21.16 5.32 -6.56
CA ASP A 110 20.05 5.08 -5.63
C ASP A 110 18.98 6.17 -5.71
N GLN A 111 19.37 7.44 -5.85
CA GLN A 111 18.45 8.56 -6.00
C GLN A 111 17.73 8.54 -7.35
N VAL A 112 18.45 8.26 -8.44
CA VAL A 112 17.85 8.10 -9.79
C VAL A 112 16.84 6.95 -9.77
N LEU A 113 17.19 5.82 -9.16
CA LEU A 113 16.31 4.66 -9.06
C LEU A 113 15.09 4.95 -8.17
N GLU A 114 15.25 5.68 -7.06
CA GLU A 114 14.12 6.09 -6.22
C GLU A 114 13.14 6.99 -6.99
N TRP A 115 13.64 8.00 -7.69
CA TRP A 115 12.86 8.89 -8.54
C TRP A 115 12.16 8.14 -9.67
N TYR A 116 12.91 7.30 -10.41
CA TYR A 116 12.40 6.53 -11.53
C TYR A 116 11.26 5.61 -11.11
N ARG A 117 11.40 4.89 -9.99
CA ARG A 117 10.34 4.05 -9.41
C ARG A 117 9.06 4.84 -9.14
N VAL A 118 9.16 6.04 -8.57
CA VAL A 118 7.98 6.89 -8.32
C VAL A 118 7.38 7.34 -9.65
N ARG A 119 8.19 7.77 -10.61
CA ARG A 119 7.76 8.14 -11.96
C ARG A 119 6.99 7.01 -12.66
N GLN A 120 7.41 5.75 -12.50
CA GLN A 120 6.68 4.59 -13.05
C GLN A 120 5.27 4.44 -12.44
N VAL A 121 5.09 4.72 -11.15
CA VAL A 121 3.75 4.73 -10.54
C VAL A 121 2.90 5.87 -11.10
N PHE A 122 3.49 7.03 -11.37
CA PHE A 122 2.78 8.13 -12.02
C PHE A 122 2.25 7.73 -13.39
N TYR A 123 3.08 7.09 -14.24
CA TYR A 123 2.61 6.55 -15.52
C TYR A 123 1.51 5.50 -15.35
N MET A 124 1.69 4.56 -14.41
CA MET A 124 0.68 3.53 -14.11
C MET A 124 -0.67 4.14 -13.72
N LEU A 125 -0.66 5.25 -12.98
CA LEU A 125 -1.84 5.96 -12.52
C LEU A 125 -2.34 7.04 -13.51
N ASN A 126 -1.70 7.19 -14.68
CA ASN A 126 -1.97 8.24 -15.66
C ASN A 126 -1.91 9.67 -15.05
N LEU A 127 -0.89 9.93 -14.23
CA LEU A 127 -0.62 11.21 -13.58
C LEU A 127 0.47 11.98 -14.32
N LYS A 128 0.45 13.31 -14.19
CA LYS A 128 1.49 14.17 -14.76
C LYS A 128 2.80 14.02 -13.99
N THR A 129 3.88 13.70 -14.69
CA THR A 129 5.20 13.43 -14.09
C THR A 129 5.89 14.65 -13.51
N ASN A 130 5.50 15.85 -13.94
CA ASN A 130 6.04 17.11 -13.43
C ASN A 130 5.79 17.38 -11.94
N THR A 131 4.96 16.57 -11.27
CA THR A 131 4.76 16.67 -9.81
C THR A 131 5.47 15.59 -9.01
N VAL A 132 6.26 14.70 -9.64
CA VAL A 132 7.03 13.64 -8.94
C VAL A 132 7.93 14.21 -7.85
N LYS A 133 8.61 15.34 -8.12
CA LYS A 133 9.47 16.00 -7.13
C LYS A 133 8.74 16.41 -5.85
N TYR A 134 7.48 16.84 -5.96
CA TYR A 134 6.67 17.21 -4.79
C TYR A 134 6.32 15.99 -3.95
N THR A 135 5.98 14.87 -4.58
CA THR A 135 5.74 13.60 -3.89
C THR A 135 6.98 13.14 -3.11
N LEU A 136 8.17 13.21 -3.72
CA LEU A 136 9.42 12.86 -3.03
C LEU A 136 9.70 13.79 -1.84
N ASN A 137 9.47 15.11 -2.00
CA ASN A 137 9.62 16.08 -0.91
C ASN A 137 8.65 15.80 0.26
N THR A 138 7.40 15.42 -0.02
CA THR A 138 6.42 15.00 1.00
C THR A 138 6.90 13.75 1.73
N VAL A 139 7.43 12.77 1.00
CA VAL A 139 7.94 11.50 1.55
C VAL A 139 9.14 11.73 2.46
N GLU A 140 10.09 12.59 2.10
CA GLU A 140 11.25 12.90 2.95
C GLU A 140 10.83 13.46 4.31
N LYS A 141 9.88 14.41 4.32
CA LYS A 141 9.30 14.96 5.55
C LYS A 141 8.62 13.90 6.40
N TYR A 142 7.97 12.93 5.75
CA TYR A 142 7.29 11.84 6.44
C TYR A 142 8.25 10.79 7.02
N LYS A 143 9.29 10.40 6.26
CA LYS A 143 10.34 9.45 6.69
C LYS A 143 11.05 9.93 7.97
N MET A 144 11.12 11.24 8.22
CA MET A 144 11.66 11.79 9.47
C MET A 144 10.84 11.46 10.72
N ARG A 145 9.55 11.10 10.57
CA ARG A 145 8.62 10.87 11.67
C ARG A 145 8.18 9.42 11.81
N TYR A 146 8.21 8.64 10.71
CA TYR A 146 7.66 7.30 10.67
C TYR A 146 8.54 6.35 9.83
N ASP A 147 8.66 5.11 10.29
CA ASP A 147 9.31 4.01 9.56
C ASP A 147 8.34 3.38 8.55
N LEU A 148 8.44 3.81 7.29
CA LEU A 148 7.63 3.29 6.18
C LEU A 148 7.87 1.80 5.88
N GLY A 149 9.01 1.23 6.30
CA GLY A 149 9.34 -0.18 6.10
C GLY A 149 8.56 -1.14 6.99
N LYS A 150 8.01 -0.65 8.12
CA LYS A 150 7.26 -1.44 9.11
C LYS A 150 5.76 -1.14 9.15
N CYS A 151 5.28 -0.34 8.20
CA CYS A 151 3.89 0.08 8.15
C CYS A 151 2.96 -1.05 7.67
N SER A 152 1.77 -1.16 8.28
CA SER A 152 0.64 -1.87 7.68
C SER A 152 0.03 -1.02 6.57
N PHE A 153 -0.47 -1.63 5.51
CA PHE A 153 -1.01 -0.91 4.35
C PHE A 153 -2.50 -1.18 4.14
N VAL A 154 -3.17 -0.18 3.57
CA VAL A 154 -4.47 -0.28 2.93
C VAL A 154 -4.22 -0.40 1.43
N LEU A 155 -4.74 -1.45 0.79
CA LEU A 155 -4.75 -1.56 -0.66
C LEU A 155 -6.01 -0.86 -1.19
N LEU A 156 -5.86 0.30 -1.81
CA LEU A 156 -6.96 1.09 -2.35
C LEU A 156 -6.86 1.20 -3.88
N ASN A 157 -7.99 1.14 -4.58
CA ASN A 157 -8.00 1.39 -6.02
C ASN A 157 -7.51 2.82 -6.32
N GLY A 158 -6.61 2.97 -7.30
CA GLY A 158 -5.98 4.23 -7.66
C GLY A 158 -7.00 5.28 -8.14
N GLU A 159 -8.01 4.87 -8.91
CA GLU A 159 -9.09 5.77 -9.34
C GLU A 159 -9.91 6.28 -8.15
N VAL A 160 -10.19 5.41 -7.17
CA VAL A 160 -10.86 5.80 -5.92
C VAL A 160 -10.00 6.81 -5.15
N MET A 161 -8.69 6.59 -5.06
CA MET A 161 -7.78 7.55 -4.42
C MET A 161 -7.73 8.89 -5.17
N SER A 162 -7.67 8.87 -6.50
CA SER A 162 -7.71 10.08 -7.32
C SER A 162 -9.01 10.87 -7.12
N ASN A 163 -10.15 10.17 -7.02
CA ASN A 163 -11.44 10.80 -6.76
C ASN A 163 -11.50 11.42 -5.35
N LEU A 164 -10.97 10.73 -4.34
CA LEU A 164 -10.82 11.27 -3.00
C LEU A 164 -9.97 12.54 -2.98
N TYR A 165 -8.82 12.53 -3.66
CA TYR A 165 -7.94 13.68 -3.76
C TYR A 165 -8.61 14.89 -4.41
N LYS A 166 -9.43 14.67 -5.45
CA LYS A 166 -10.20 15.74 -6.11
C LYS A 166 -11.29 16.31 -5.20
N LEU A 167 -11.95 15.46 -4.40
CA LEU A 167 -13.09 15.86 -3.56
C LEU A 167 -12.69 16.39 -2.18
N LYS A 168 -11.43 16.22 -1.75
CA LYS A 168 -10.94 16.52 -0.39
C LYS A 168 -11.40 17.89 0.17
N ASP A 169 -11.47 18.91 -0.68
CA ASP A 169 -11.82 20.29 -0.28
C ASP A 169 -13.32 20.48 -0.03
N THR A 170 -14.16 19.60 -0.57
CA THR A 170 -15.61 19.60 -0.40
C THR A 170 -16.13 18.56 0.58
N MET A 171 -15.28 17.61 1.01
CA MET A 171 -15.68 16.53 1.90
C MET A 171 -15.97 17.03 3.31
N THR A 172 -17.11 16.63 3.86
CA THR A 172 -17.42 16.88 5.27
C THR A 172 -16.57 16.01 6.19
N ALA A 173 -16.52 16.35 7.48
CA ALA A 173 -15.85 15.51 8.47
C ALA A 173 -16.50 14.12 8.60
N ASP A 174 -17.83 14.02 8.40
CA ASP A 174 -18.55 12.74 8.39
C ASP A 174 -18.18 11.91 7.15
N ASP A 175 -18.01 12.53 5.97
CA ASP A 175 -17.54 11.84 4.77
C ASP A 175 -16.13 11.28 4.96
N ARG A 176 -15.22 12.08 5.54
CA ARG A 176 -13.85 11.63 5.80
C ARG A 176 -13.80 10.50 6.83
N ALA A 177 -14.63 10.56 7.88
CA ALA A 177 -14.76 9.47 8.85
C ALA A 177 -15.31 8.19 8.21
N MET A 178 -16.28 8.30 7.30
CA MET A 178 -16.81 7.17 6.53
C MET A 178 -15.72 6.52 5.68
N TRP A 179 -14.93 7.32 4.95
CA TRP A 179 -13.80 6.81 4.17
C TRP A 179 -12.70 6.18 5.03
N ALA A 180 -12.39 6.77 6.18
CA ALA A 180 -11.45 6.18 7.14
C ALA A 180 -11.94 4.81 7.65
N MET A 181 -13.24 4.66 7.93
CA MET A 181 -13.82 3.37 8.32
C MET A 181 -13.74 2.35 7.18
N TYR A 182 -14.09 2.73 5.95
CA TYR A 182 -13.98 1.87 4.79
C TYR A 182 -12.53 1.40 4.54
N MET A 183 -11.56 2.32 4.57
CA MET A 183 -10.14 1.99 4.44
C MET A 183 -9.64 1.13 5.62
N GLY A 184 -10.15 1.39 6.82
CA GLY A 184 -9.90 0.54 7.98
C GLY A 184 -10.37 -0.90 7.77
N ILE A 185 -11.56 -1.09 7.20
CA ILE A 185 -12.08 -2.42 6.82
C ILE A 185 -11.23 -3.06 5.73
N LEU A 186 -10.83 -2.30 4.69
CA LEU A 186 -9.92 -2.79 3.64
C LEU A 186 -8.60 -3.30 4.22
N SER A 187 -8.02 -2.61 5.22
CA SER A 187 -6.79 -3.07 5.88
C SER A 187 -6.92 -4.39 6.64
N ILE A 188 -8.14 -4.75 7.06
CA ILE A 188 -8.44 -6.02 7.74
C ILE A 188 -8.61 -7.14 6.72
N ILE A 189 -9.28 -6.85 5.61
CA ILE A 189 -9.55 -7.82 4.53
C ILE A 189 -8.25 -8.16 3.80
N GLY A 190 -7.49 -7.16 3.39
CA GLY A 190 -6.30 -7.33 2.56
C GLY A 190 -6.66 -7.89 1.18
N ASP A 191 -6.02 -8.99 0.79
CA ASP A 191 -6.22 -9.70 -0.47
C ASP A 191 -7.35 -10.76 -0.43
N LYS A 192 -7.83 -11.08 0.78
CA LYS A 192 -8.85 -12.12 1.03
C LYS A 192 -10.21 -11.72 0.46
N ASP A 193 -11.07 -12.71 0.25
CA ASP A 193 -12.45 -12.44 -0.18
C ASP A 193 -13.30 -11.86 0.96
N PHE A 194 -13.04 -12.29 2.19
CA PHE A 194 -13.66 -11.76 3.39
C PHE A 194 -12.74 -11.96 4.60
N ALA A 195 -13.01 -11.22 5.67
CA ALA A 195 -12.31 -11.34 6.94
C ALA A 195 -13.26 -11.46 8.12
N GLN A 196 -12.87 -12.27 9.10
CA GLN A 196 -13.49 -12.32 10.42
C GLN A 196 -12.76 -11.33 11.34
N THR A 197 -13.52 -10.48 12.02
CA THR A 197 -13.01 -9.37 12.84
C THR A 197 -13.97 -9.03 13.99
N THR A 198 -13.76 -7.90 14.65
CA THR A 198 -14.64 -7.30 15.65
C THR A 198 -14.84 -5.81 15.36
N SER A 199 -15.89 -5.22 15.92
CA SER A 199 -16.13 -3.77 15.81
C SER A 199 -14.98 -2.95 16.43
N GLU A 200 -14.39 -3.42 17.53
CA GLU A 200 -13.21 -2.81 18.15
C GLU A 200 -12.00 -2.78 17.21
N MET A 201 -11.74 -3.86 16.48
CA MET A 201 -10.65 -3.90 15.51
C MET A 201 -10.92 -2.96 14.33
N ILE A 202 -12.17 -2.88 13.84
CA ILE A 202 -12.55 -1.90 12.81
C ILE A 202 -12.29 -0.47 13.30
N LYS A 203 -12.63 -0.16 14.57
CA LYS A 203 -12.31 1.14 15.18
C LYS A 203 -10.80 1.37 15.25
N CYS A 204 -10.00 0.41 15.69
CA CYS A 204 -8.54 0.54 15.70
C CYS A 204 -8.01 0.95 14.32
N ARG A 205 -8.42 0.20 13.28
CA ARG A 205 -7.95 0.42 11.92
C ARG A 205 -8.45 1.73 11.32
N MET A 206 -9.71 2.10 11.58
CA MET A 206 -10.25 3.41 11.19
C MET A 206 -9.38 4.58 11.67
N PHE A 207 -8.83 4.46 12.89
CA PHE A 207 -7.94 5.46 13.50
C PHE A 207 -6.45 5.18 13.26
N GLY A 208 -6.13 4.34 12.27
CA GLY A 208 -4.77 4.09 11.82
C GLY A 208 -3.90 3.26 12.77
N ALA A 209 -4.50 2.57 13.74
CA ALA A 209 -3.81 1.69 14.67
C ALA A 209 -3.95 0.22 14.24
N ILE A 210 -2.88 -0.56 14.35
CA ILE A 210 -2.86 -2.00 14.02
C ILE A 210 -3.67 -2.80 15.05
N ASN A 211 -3.69 -2.35 16.30
CA ASN A 211 -4.36 -3.00 17.41
C ASN A 211 -4.73 -2.00 18.53
N GLN A 212 -5.41 -2.51 19.56
CA GLN A 212 -5.90 -1.73 20.68
C GLN A 212 -4.79 -1.01 21.47
N LYS A 213 -3.63 -1.65 21.67
CA LYS A 213 -2.51 -1.04 22.42
C LYS A 213 -1.94 0.17 21.69
N GLU A 214 -1.79 0.07 20.38
CA GLU A 214 -1.35 1.20 19.57
C GLU A 214 -2.39 2.32 19.56
N LEU A 215 -3.68 1.97 19.46
CA LEU A 215 -4.76 2.95 19.54
C LEU A 215 -4.70 3.74 20.85
N GLU A 216 -4.52 3.06 21.99
CA GLU A 216 -4.40 3.71 23.31
C GLU A 216 -3.23 4.70 23.38
N LEU A 217 -2.11 4.41 22.71
CA LEU A 217 -0.99 5.36 22.61
C LEU A 217 -1.34 6.58 21.75
N LEU A 218 -2.02 6.36 20.61
CA LEU A 218 -2.45 7.45 19.73
C LEU A 218 -3.48 8.35 20.42
N LEU A 219 -4.39 7.79 21.21
CA LEU A 219 -5.44 8.53 21.93
C LEU A 219 -4.92 9.40 23.08
N LYS A 220 -3.61 9.44 23.33
CA LYS A 220 -2.99 10.47 24.18
C LYS A 220 -3.04 11.86 23.55
N ASP A 221 -3.17 11.93 22.22
CA ASP A 221 -3.46 13.18 21.52
C ASP A 221 -4.93 13.58 21.74
N GLU A 222 -5.16 14.76 22.32
CA GLU A 222 -6.50 15.22 22.67
C GLU A 222 -7.40 15.43 21.43
N THR A 223 -6.83 15.90 20.32
CA THR A 223 -7.57 16.13 19.09
C THR A 223 -8.11 14.82 18.56
N LEU A 224 -7.25 13.81 18.45
CA LEU A 224 -7.62 12.46 18.05
C LEU A 224 -8.63 11.84 19.02
N LYS A 225 -8.45 12.05 20.33
CA LYS A 225 -9.36 11.54 21.35
C LYS A 225 -10.78 12.08 21.19
N ARG A 226 -10.96 13.38 20.95
CA ARG A 226 -12.29 13.98 20.71
C ARG A 226 -12.96 13.41 19.48
N VAL A 227 -12.20 13.22 18.41
CA VAL A 227 -12.68 12.64 17.14
C VAL A 227 -13.07 11.16 17.34
N TYR A 228 -12.26 10.41 18.07
CA TYR A 228 -12.54 9.04 18.46
C TYR A 228 -13.84 8.95 19.25
N ASP A 229 -14.02 9.77 20.29
CA ASP A 229 -15.22 9.75 21.10
C ASP A 229 -16.48 10.11 20.30
N LYS A 230 -16.38 11.05 19.34
CA LYS A 230 -17.47 11.39 18.42
C LYS A 230 -17.91 10.20 17.57
N TYR A 231 -16.97 9.56 16.85
CA TYR A 231 -17.31 8.58 15.81
C TYR A 231 -17.40 7.14 16.29
N THR A 232 -16.97 6.84 17.52
CA THR A 232 -17.03 5.46 18.06
C THR A 232 -18.23 5.18 18.95
N THR A 233 -19.09 6.17 19.21
CA THR A 233 -20.41 5.94 19.80
C THR A 233 -21.20 4.93 18.95
N LYS A 234 -22.01 4.07 19.57
CA LYS A 234 -22.79 3.05 18.86
C LYS A 234 -23.62 3.64 17.71
N ARG A 235 -24.24 4.80 17.95
CA ARG A 235 -25.06 5.50 16.96
C ARG A 235 -24.23 5.96 15.77
N GLN A 236 -23.12 6.67 16.00
CA GLN A 236 -22.31 7.22 14.91
C GLN A 236 -21.58 6.12 14.15
N TYR A 237 -21.01 5.14 14.86
CA TYR A 237 -20.36 3.99 14.25
C TYR A 237 -21.31 3.25 13.30
N ASN A 238 -22.51 2.91 13.75
CA ASN A 238 -23.51 2.24 12.91
C ASN A 238 -23.99 3.13 11.76
N LYS A 239 -24.16 4.45 11.97
CA LYS A 239 -24.50 5.39 10.91
C LYS A 239 -23.46 5.35 9.78
N LEU A 240 -22.16 5.41 10.11
CA LEU A 240 -21.09 5.34 9.11
C LEU A 240 -21.07 3.99 8.40
N LEU A 241 -21.19 2.88 9.13
CA LEU A 241 -21.20 1.54 8.55
C LEU A 241 -22.38 1.33 7.60
N ASN A 242 -23.58 1.78 7.98
CA ASN A 242 -24.76 1.70 7.12
C ASN A 242 -24.56 2.49 5.82
N ILE A 243 -23.97 3.70 5.87
CA ILE A 243 -23.67 4.47 4.65
C ILE A 243 -22.73 3.68 3.72
N ILE A 244 -21.72 3.00 4.27
CA ILE A 244 -20.78 2.17 3.49
C ILE A 244 -21.51 0.98 2.85
N GLN A 245 -22.42 0.34 3.59
CA GLN A 245 -23.24 -0.78 3.11
C GLN A 245 -24.24 -0.34 2.05
N ASP A 246 -24.95 0.77 2.26
CA ASP A 246 -25.94 1.33 1.33
C ASP A 246 -25.28 1.74 0.00
N ARG A 247 -24.01 2.16 0.04
CA ARG A 247 -23.18 2.45 -1.15
C ARG A 247 -22.58 1.19 -1.78
N ASN A 248 -22.92 0.00 -1.29
CA ASN A 248 -22.42 -1.30 -1.75
C ASN A 248 -20.89 -1.43 -1.73
N MET A 249 -20.24 -0.70 -0.82
CA MET A 249 -18.78 -0.68 -0.68
C MET A 249 -18.30 -1.88 0.16
N VAL A 250 -19.07 -2.26 1.18
CA VAL A 250 -18.80 -3.39 2.08
C VAL A 250 -20.10 -4.13 2.37
N THR A 251 -20.05 -5.45 2.44
CA THR A 251 -21.07 -6.28 3.07
C THR A 251 -20.55 -6.74 4.43
N GLU A 252 -21.40 -6.65 5.47
CA GLU A 252 -21.06 -7.06 6.83
C GLU A 252 -22.19 -7.90 7.46
N ILE A 253 -21.79 -8.87 8.29
CA ILE A 253 -22.72 -9.63 9.13
C ILE A 253 -22.08 -9.99 10.48
N GLY A 254 -22.84 -9.82 11.55
CA GLY A 254 -22.50 -10.29 12.90
C GLY A 254 -22.96 -11.73 13.13
N LEU A 255 -22.03 -12.64 13.44
CA LEU A 255 -22.30 -14.03 13.79
C LEU A 255 -21.44 -14.48 14.98
N ASN A 256 -22.06 -15.06 16.03
CA ASN A 256 -21.36 -15.63 17.19
C ASN A 256 -20.30 -14.70 17.83
N ARG A 257 -20.67 -13.45 18.10
CA ARG A 257 -19.78 -12.39 18.66
C ARG A 257 -18.62 -11.99 17.75
N ARG A 258 -18.67 -12.35 16.46
CA ARG A 258 -17.70 -11.95 15.44
C ARG A 258 -18.39 -11.17 14.35
N THR A 259 -17.65 -10.29 13.73
CA THR A 259 -18.09 -9.50 12.57
C THR A 259 -17.38 -10.05 11.35
N TYR A 260 -18.11 -10.34 10.29
CA TYR A 260 -17.54 -10.75 9.01
C TYR A 260 -17.75 -9.63 8.01
N VAL A 261 -16.70 -9.28 7.27
CA VAL A 261 -16.71 -8.18 6.31
C VAL A 261 -16.15 -8.63 4.97
N SER A 262 -16.76 -8.18 3.88
CA SER A 262 -16.29 -8.39 2.51
C SER A 262 -16.48 -7.12 1.68
N THR A 263 -15.57 -6.89 0.73
CA THR A 263 -15.72 -5.86 -0.32
C THR A 263 -16.04 -6.47 -1.68
N LYS A 264 -15.91 -7.80 -1.82
CA LYS A 264 -16.14 -8.54 -3.06
C LYS A 264 -17.56 -9.09 -3.12
N MET A 265 -18.02 -9.72 -2.04
CA MET A 265 -19.38 -10.23 -1.90
C MET A 265 -20.31 -9.06 -1.65
N LYS A 266 -21.39 -8.95 -2.42
CA LYS A 266 -22.26 -7.75 -2.43
C LYS A 266 -23.58 -7.95 -1.70
N ASN A 267 -23.90 -9.18 -1.31
CA ASN A 267 -25.09 -9.49 -0.53
C ASN A 267 -24.73 -10.43 0.64
N VAL A 268 -25.63 -10.46 1.63
CA VAL A 268 -25.39 -11.18 2.89
C VAL A 268 -25.37 -12.69 2.68
N ASP A 269 -26.22 -13.22 1.80
CA ASP A 269 -26.31 -14.67 1.55
C ASP A 269 -25.02 -15.22 0.95
N GLU A 270 -24.44 -14.52 -0.03
CA GLU A 270 -23.15 -14.85 -0.64
C GLU A 270 -22.03 -14.89 0.42
N LEU A 271 -22.03 -13.93 1.35
CA LEU A 271 -21.08 -13.89 2.45
C LEU A 271 -21.29 -15.06 3.42
N VAL A 272 -22.54 -15.39 3.76
CA VAL A 272 -22.87 -16.52 4.63
C VAL A 272 -22.46 -17.87 4.02
N ASP A 273 -22.70 -18.04 2.72
CA ASP A 273 -22.29 -19.23 1.97
C ASP A 273 -20.77 -19.39 1.97
N ALA A 274 -20.04 -18.30 1.72
CA ALA A 274 -18.58 -18.31 1.74
C ALA A 274 -18.00 -18.61 3.14
N ILE A 275 -18.61 -18.05 4.20
CA ILE A 275 -18.24 -18.36 5.59
C ILE A 275 -18.46 -19.85 5.88
N SER A 276 -19.62 -20.38 5.47
CA SER A 276 -20.00 -21.78 5.69
C SER A 276 -19.08 -22.74 4.94
N ALA A 277 -18.79 -22.47 3.66
CA ALA A 277 -17.86 -23.24 2.85
C ALA A 277 -16.45 -23.26 3.47
N LYS A 278 -15.94 -22.10 3.93
CA LYS A 278 -14.62 -22.01 4.58
C LYS A 278 -14.55 -22.80 5.89
N ARG A 279 -15.65 -22.82 6.66
CA ARG A 279 -15.73 -23.61 7.89
C ARG A 279 -15.67 -25.11 7.60
N ILE A 280 -16.41 -25.58 6.59
CA ILE A 280 -16.39 -26.98 6.16
C ILE A 280 -14.99 -27.38 5.67
N ASP A 281 -14.35 -26.54 4.84
CA ASP A 281 -13.00 -26.83 4.34
C ASP A 281 -11.95 -26.87 5.47
N SER A 282 -12.03 -25.95 6.44
CA SER A 282 -11.14 -25.94 7.60
C SER A 282 -11.27 -27.22 8.43
N GLU A 283 -12.50 -27.71 8.62
CA GLU A 283 -12.77 -28.98 9.32
C GLU A 283 -12.20 -30.18 8.55
N ARG A 284 -12.45 -30.25 7.23
CA ARG A 284 -11.88 -31.30 6.36
C ARG A 284 -10.35 -31.28 6.37
N LYS A 285 -9.73 -30.09 6.41
CA LYS A 285 -8.27 -29.96 6.51
C LYS A 285 -7.75 -30.49 7.85
N ARG A 286 -8.41 -30.15 8.95
CA ARG A 286 -8.06 -30.65 10.29
C ARG A 286 -8.07 -32.18 10.35
N VAL A 287 -9.15 -32.81 9.89
CA VAL A 287 -9.28 -34.27 9.85
C VAL A 287 -8.14 -34.91 9.04
N ARG A 288 -7.84 -34.38 7.84
CA ARG A 288 -6.73 -34.87 7.00
C ARG A 288 -5.37 -34.73 7.67
N ASP A 289 -5.13 -33.64 8.38
CA ASP A 289 -3.86 -33.40 9.08
C ASP A 289 -3.71 -34.34 10.30
N GLU A 290 -4.80 -34.63 11.01
CA GLU A 290 -4.85 -35.63 12.09
C GLU A 290 -4.59 -37.06 11.57
N GLU A 291 -5.21 -37.44 10.45
CA GLU A 291 -4.96 -38.73 9.79
C GLU A 291 -3.50 -38.89 9.38
N LYS A 292 -2.90 -37.86 8.75
CA LYS A 292 -1.48 -37.85 8.39
C LYS A 292 -0.59 -37.96 9.62
N ALA A 293 -0.90 -37.23 10.70
CA ALA A 293 -0.14 -37.30 11.94
C ALA A 293 -0.22 -38.71 12.57
N ASN A 294 -1.39 -39.34 12.55
CA ASN A 294 -1.59 -40.69 13.05
C ASN A 294 -0.86 -41.74 12.19
N ALA A 295 -0.91 -41.61 10.87
CA ALA A 295 -0.16 -42.48 9.95
C ALA A 295 1.36 -42.37 10.18
N ARG A 296 1.88 -41.15 10.38
CA ARG A 296 3.30 -40.92 10.73
C ARG A 296 3.66 -41.58 12.07
N LYS A 297 2.84 -41.41 13.10
CA LYS A 297 3.05 -42.06 14.42
C LYS A 297 3.10 -43.58 14.28
N LYS A 298 2.17 -44.18 13.52
CA LYS A 298 2.13 -45.62 13.25
C LYS A 298 3.38 -46.12 12.51
N TYR A 299 3.86 -45.36 11.52
CA TYR A 299 5.10 -45.71 10.80
C TYR A 299 6.31 -45.74 11.73
N TYR A 300 6.50 -44.70 12.57
CA TYR A 300 7.63 -44.64 13.49
C TYR A 300 7.56 -45.69 14.61
N SER A 301 6.36 -46.04 15.10
CA SER A 301 6.22 -47.10 16.11
C SER A 301 6.56 -48.49 15.56
N LEU A 302 6.20 -48.78 14.30
CA LEU A 302 6.59 -50.01 13.60
C LEU A 302 8.11 -50.10 13.37
N PHE A 303 8.76 -48.99 13.04
CA PHE A 303 10.21 -48.93 12.86
C PHE A 303 11.01 -49.07 14.17
N GLN A 304 10.51 -48.54 15.28
CA GLN A 304 11.13 -48.72 16.60
C GLN A 304 10.94 -50.14 17.16
N GLY A 305 9.80 -50.79 16.88
CA GLY A 305 9.56 -52.19 17.22
C GLY A 305 10.54 -53.15 16.53
N ASN A 306 10.85 -52.91 15.26
CA ASN A 306 11.79 -53.73 14.49
C ASN A 306 13.27 -53.56 14.90
N LYS A 307 13.65 -52.45 15.55
CA LYS A 307 15.01 -52.28 16.09
C LYS A 307 15.26 -53.11 17.37
N LYS A 308 14.22 -53.36 18.18
CA LYS A 308 14.33 -54.21 19.38
C LYS A 308 14.43 -55.71 19.08
N LEU A 309 13.93 -56.15 17.92
CA LEU A 309 13.95 -57.56 17.49
C LEU A 309 15.25 -58.00 16.81
N LYS A 310 16.20 -57.09 16.53
CA LYS A 310 17.49 -57.39 15.88
C LYS A 310 18.71 -57.37 16.81
N ILE A 311 18.51 -57.25 18.13
CA ILE A 311 19.57 -57.28 19.16
C ILE A 311 19.27 -58.38 20.20
N GLY A 312 18.59 -59.45 19.77
CA GLY A 312 18.31 -60.65 20.59
C GLY A 312 19.24 -61.77 20.21
#